data_AF-A0A699ZN74-F1
#
_entry.id   AF-A0A699ZN74-F1
#
_cell.length_a   1.000
_cell.length_b   1.000
_cell.length_c   1.000
_cell.angle_alpha   90.00
_cell.angle_beta   90.00
_cell.angle_gamma   90.00
#
_symmetry.space_group_name_H-M   'P 1'
#
loop_
_entity.id
_entity.type
_entity.pdbx_description
1 polymer ?
#
loop_
_entity_poly.entity_id
_entity_poly.type
_entity_poly.pdbx_seq_one_letter_code
_entity_poly.pdbx_strand_id
1 'polypeptide(L)'
;APQAQHLVGCIATSKAACDLILCLLLPQASNHVKRKLKSRLQTRKLDAHLTEQFSTGRLYACIASRPGQAGRCDGYILEGKELEFYLKKLQKKKSGGKA
;
A
#
# COMPACT_ATOMS: atom_id res chain seq x y z
N ALA A 1 -29.74 -0.97 -8.23
CA ALA A 1 -29.06 -1.20 -6.95
C ALA A 1 -27.69 -1.84 -7.19
N PRO A 2 -26.58 -1.10 -7.13
CA PRO A 2 -25.24 -1.68 -7.16
C PRO A 2 -24.60 -1.62 -5.76
N GLN A 3 -24.74 -2.69 -4.97
CA GLN A 3 -24.19 -2.77 -3.61
C GLN A 3 -22.83 -3.49 -3.50
N ALA A 4 -22.05 -3.59 -4.58
CA ALA A 4 -20.89 -4.50 -4.60
C ALA A 4 -19.53 -3.84 -4.89
N GLN A 5 -19.32 -2.56 -4.55
CA GLN A 5 -18.01 -1.89 -4.70
C GLN A 5 -17.34 -1.50 -3.37
N HIS A 6 -17.92 -1.83 -2.22
CA HIS A 6 -17.43 -1.34 -0.92
C HIS A 6 -16.83 -2.42 -0.01
N LEU A 7 -16.17 -3.44 -0.57
CA LEU A 7 -15.62 -4.55 0.21
C LEU A 7 -14.18 -4.98 -0.14
N VAL A 8 -13.39 -4.07 -0.72
CA VAL A 8 -11.91 -4.21 -0.79
C VAL A 8 -11.19 -2.97 -0.23
N GLY A 9 -11.86 -2.24 0.67
CA GLY A 9 -11.36 -0.98 1.25
C GLY A 9 -10.72 -1.09 2.64
N CYS A 10 -10.29 -2.28 3.06
CA CYS A 10 -9.77 -2.51 4.42
C CYS A 10 -8.31 -2.97 4.44
N ILE A 11 -7.45 -2.38 3.62
CA ILE A 11 -6.00 -2.41 3.93
C ILE A 11 -5.77 -1.27 4.92
N ALA A 12 -5.92 -1.62 6.20
CA ALA A 12 -5.87 -0.77 7.38
C ALA A 12 -4.78 0.31 7.35
N THR A 13 -5.20 1.58 7.37
CA THR A 13 -4.29 2.73 7.39
C THR A 13 -4.43 3.60 8.65
N SER A 14 -5.08 3.06 9.68
CA SER A 14 -4.90 3.57 11.05
C SER A 14 -4.58 2.40 12.00
N LYS A 15 -3.72 2.66 12.99
CA LYS A 15 -3.40 1.73 14.08
C LYS A 15 -4.68 1.17 14.74
N ALA A 16 -5.74 1.98 14.76
CA ALA A 16 -7.08 1.60 15.22
C ALA A 16 -7.84 0.65 14.27
N ALA A 17 -7.75 0.85 12.95
CA ALA A 17 -8.40 -0.02 11.97
C ALA A 17 -7.80 -1.44 11.94
N CYS A 18 -6.48 -1.56 12.14
CA CYS A 18 -5.82 -2.87 12.18
C CYS A 18 -6.15 -3.63 13.48
N ASP A 19 -6.27 -2.94 14.61
CA ASP A 19 -6.76 -3.53 15.88
C ASP A 19 -8.23 -3.96 15.77
N LEU A 20 -9.08 -3.17 15.10
CA LEU A 20 -10.48 -3.51 14.82
C LEU A 20 -10.62 -4.71 13.87
N ILE A 21 -9.87 -4.75 12.77
CA ILE A 21 -9.90 -5.86 11.80
C ILE A 21 -9.41 -7.16 12.45
N LEU A 22 -8.44 -7.08 13.35
CA LEU A 22 -7.97 -8.25 14.08
C LEU A 22 -8.96 -8.75 15.15
N CYS A 23 -9.67 -7.83 15.81
CA CYS A 23 -10.69 -8.17 16.79
C CYS A 23 -11.98 -8.71 16.13
N LEU A 24 -12.34 -8.19 14.94
CA LEU A 24 -13.57 -8.53 14.22
C LEU A 24 -13.45 -9.78 13.34
N LEU A 25 -12.30 -10.05 12.71
CA LEU A 25 -12.15 -11.17 11.78
C LEU A 25 -11.65 -12.47 12.43
N LEU A 26 -11.14 -12.40 13.66
CA LEU A 26 -10.62 -13.55 14.42
C LEU A 26 -11.21 -13.64 15.83
N PRO A 27 -12.54 -13.82 15.96
CA PRO A 27 -13.17 -14.01 17.26
C PRO A 27 -12.62 -15.23 18.03
N GLN A 28 -12.03 -16.19 17.31
CA GLN A 28 -11.51 -17.47 17.83
C GLN A 28 -9.97 -17.57 17.76
N ALA A 29 -9.22 -16.47 17.73
CA ALA A 29 -7.76 -16.55 17.76
C ALA A 29 -7.21 -16.80 19.17
N SER A 30 -6.23 -17.70 19.28
CA SER A 30 -5.54 -18.01 20.53
C SER A 30 -4.80 -16.79 21.09
N ASN A 31 -4.67 -16.74 22.43
CA ASN A 31 -4.00 -15.63 23.12
C ASN A 31 -2.55 -15.42 22.66
N HIS A 32 -1.89 -16.49 22.20
CA HIS A 32 -0.55 -16.42 21.64
C HIS A 32 -0.51 -15.68 20.30
N VAL A 33 -1.48 -15.91 19.42
CA VAL A 33 -1.62 -15.22 18.13
C VAL A 33 -1.90 -13.74 18.36
N LYS A 34 -2.84 -13.40 19.25
CA LYS A 34 -3.14 -12.01 19.63
C LYS A 34 -1.90 -11.25 20.11
N ARG A 35 -1.03 -11.89 20.91
CA ARG A 35 0.23 -11.29 21.38
C ARG A 35 1.22 -11.03 20.25
N LYS A 36 1.39 -11.99 19.33
CA LYS A 36 2.25 -11.83 18.14
C LYS A 36 1.79 -10.71 17.21
N LEU A 37 0.48 -10.51 17.10
CA LEU A 37 -0.06 -9.46 16.25
C LEU A 37 0.10 -8.09 16.90
N LYS A 38 -0.15 -7.96 18.21
CA LYS A 38 0.14 -6.73 18.94
C LYS A 38 1.59 -6.29 18.81
N SER A 39 2.56 -7.21 18.88
CA SER A 39 3.96 -6.85 18.69
C SER A 39 4.28 -6.41 17.26
N ARG A 40 3.70 -7.06 16.23
CA ARG A 40 3.86 -6.67 14.82
C ARG A 40 3.21 -5.32 14.48
N LEU A 41 2.11 -4.98 15.13
CA LEU A 41 1.39 -3.72 14.90
C LEU A 41 2.12 -2.50 15.47
N GLN A 42 2.96 -2.68 16.50
CA GLN A 42 3.69 -1.56 17.11
C GLN A 42 4.73 -0.94 16.16
N THR A 43 5.38 -1.74 15.33
CA THR A 43 6.44 -1.31 14.41
C THR A 43 5.93 -0.94 13.02
N ARG A 44 4.67 -1.25 12.70
CA ARG A 44 4.06 -0.95 11.39
C ARG A 44 3.69 0.54 11.29
N LYS A 45 4.61 1.35 10.80
CA LYS A 45 4.35 2.74 10.36
C LYS A 45 4.31 2.76 8.84
N LEU A 46 3.22 3.25 8.26
CA LEU A 46 3.08 3.46 6.82
C LEU A 46 3.02 4.95 6.54
N ASP A 47 3.63 5.36 5.43
CA ASP A 47 3.57 6.73 4.95
C ASP A 47 2.18 7.08 4.38
N ALA A 48 1.81 8.37 4.45
CA ALA A 48 0.51 8.85 4.02
C ALA A 48 0.31 8.69 2.50
N HIS A 49 1.36 8.93 1.70
CA HIS A 49 1.25 8.79 0.24
C HIS A 49 1.11 7.33 -0.20
N LEU A 50 1.71 6.39 0.53
CA LEU A 50 1.51 4.96 0.29
C LEU A 50 0.09 4.52 0.66
N THR A 51 -0.46 5.05 1.74
CA THR A 51 -1.85 4.80 2.19
C THR A 51 -2.87 5.15 1.10
N GLU A 52 -2.71 6.29 0.44
CA GLU A 52 -3.57 6.71 -0.67
C GLU A 52 -3.46 5.76 -1.86
N GLN A 53 -2.25 5.31 -2.18
CA GLN A 53 -2.02 4.37 -3.28
C GLN A 53 -2.66 2.99 -3.01
N PHE A 54 -2.55 2.48 -1.78
CA PHE A 54 -3.23 1.24 -1.36
C PHE A 54 -4.75 1.35 -1.49
N SER A 55 -5.32 2.52 -1.24
CA SER A 55 -6.76 2.78 -1.41
C SER A 55 -7.18 2.71 -2.89
N THR A 56 -6.30 3.15 -3.79
CA THR A 56 -6.54 3.05 -5.24
C THR A 56 -6.23 1.67 -5.85
N GLY A 57 -5.55 0.80 -5.11
CA GLY A 57 -5.13 -0.52 -5.59
C GLY A 57 -4.01 -0.50 -6.65
N ARG A 58 -3.37 0.65 -6.89
CA ARG A 58 -2.26 0.80 -7.84
C ARG A 58 -1.05 1.43 -7.15
N LEU A 59 0.09 0.76 -7.24
CA LEU A 59 1.35 1.19 -6.63
C LEU A 59 2.34 1.63 -7.71
N TYR A 60 3.16 2.63 -7.39
CA TYR A 60 4.31 2.98 -8.22
C TYR A 60 5.53 2.15 -7.81
N ALA A 61 6.19 1.55 -8.79
CA ALA A 61 7.36 0.71 -8.60
C ALA A 61 8.43 1.01 -9.64
N CYS A 62 9.69 0.80 -9.26
CA CYS A 62 10.84 0.85 -10.15
C CYS A 62 11.18 -0.56 -10.61
N ILE A 63 11.33 -0.74 -11.92
CA ILE A 63 11.83 -2.00 -12.49
C ILE A 63 13.36 -1.96 -12.33
N ALA A 64 13.90 -2.88 -11.53
CA ALA A 64 15.34 -3.00 -11.28
C ALA A 64 16.02 -4.00 -12.22
N SER A 65 15.23 -4.78 -12.96
CA SER A 65 15.69 -5.80 -13.88
C SER A 65 15.81 -5.28 -15.32
N ARG A 66 16.54 -6.03 -16.16
CA ARG A 66 16.65 -5.77 -17.60
C ARG A 66 15.79 -6.78 -18.37
N PRO A 67 14.51 -6.48 -18.62
CA PRO A 67 13.56 -7.47 -19.12
C PRO A 67 13.91 -8.02 -20.50
N GLY A 68 14.55 -7.21 -21.35
CA GLY A 68 14.96 -7.63 -22.69
C GLY A 68 16.06 -8.70 -22.72
N GLN A 69 16.76 -8.94 -21.60
CA GLN A 69 17.80 -9.97 -21.51
C GLN A 69 17.36 -11.11 -20.60
N ALA A 70 16.75 -10.78 -19.46
CA ALA A 70 16.37 -11.76 -18.44
C ALA A 70 14.96 -12.36 -18.64
N GLY A 71 14.13 -11.80 -19.53
CA GLY A 71 12.73 -12.21 -19.70
C GLY A 71 11.85 -11.98 -18.47
N ARG A 72 12.36 -11.22 -17.48
CA ARG A 72 11.72 -10.99 -16.18
C ARG A 72 11.68 -9.50 -15.85
N CYS A 73 10.58 -9.07 -15.22
CA CYS A 73 10.36 -7.73 -14.72
C CYS A 73 10.24 -7.75 -13.19
N ASP A 74 11.36 -7.97 -12.52
CA ASP A 74 11.49 -7.81 -11.06
C ASP A 74 11.81 -6.34 -10.72
N GLY A 75 11.31 -5.87 -9.57
CA GLY A 75 11.41 -4.47 -9.14
C GLY A 75 11.03 -4.27 -7.68
N TYR A 76 11.12 -3.02 -7.23
CA TYR A 76 10.79 -2.62 -5.87
C TYR A 76 9.84 -1.41 -5.85
N ILE A 77 9.11 -1.25 -4.74
CA ILE A 77 8.12 -0.18 -4.55
C ILE A 77 8.85 1.13 -4.22
N LEU A 78 8.37 2.25 -4.77
CA LEU A 78 8.91 3.57 -4.45
C LEU A 78 8.39 4.04 -3.09
N GLU A 79 9.29 4.43 -2.20
CA GLU A 79 8.96 4.85 -0.83
C GLU A 79 9.55 6.23 -0.49
N GLY A 80 8.90 6.95 0.43
CA GLY A 80 9.38 8.20 1.01
C GLY A 80 9.81 9.25 -0.02
N LYS A 81 11.06 9.73 0.09
CA LYS A 81 11.60 10.82 -0.75
C LYS A 81 11.65 10.48 -2.24
N GLU A 82 11.85 9.22 -2.58
CA GLU A 82 11.88 8.79 -3.99
C GLU A 82 10.50 8.94 -4.63
N LEU A 83 9.45 8.58 -3.89
CA LEU A 83 8.08 8.71 -4.37
C LEU A 83 7.72 10.18 -4.64
N GLU A 84 8.04 11.08 -3.71
CA GLU A 84 7.78 12.52 -3.88
C GLU A 84 8.47 13.10 -5.12
N PHE A 85 9.71 12.67 -5.38
CA PHE A 85 10.49 13.13 -6.53
C PHE A 85 9.81 12.76 -7.86
N TYR A 86 9.38 11.51 -7.99
CA TYR A 86 8.72 11.04 -9.20
C TYR A 86 7.31 11.60 -9.36
N LEU A 87 6.56 11.80 -8.26
CA LEU A 87 5.25 12.45 -8.30
C LEU A 87 5.33 13.89 -8.84
N LYS A 88 6.32 14.67 -8.38
CA LYS A 88 6.56 16.04 -8.91
C LYS A 88 6.86 16.02 -10.40
N LYS A 89 7.67 15.05 -10.87
CA LYS A 89 7.96 14.89 -12.31
C LYS A 89 6.72 14.50 -13.13
N LEU A 90 5.89 13.59 -12.62
CA LEU A 90 4.65 13.16 -13.28
C LEU A 90 3.65 14.31 -13.43
N GLN A 91 3.48 15.12 -12.38
CA GLN A 91 2.62 16.30 -12.40
C GLN A 91 3.10 17.34 -13.43
N LYS A 92 4.41 17.63 -13.47
CA LYS A 92 5.01 18.53 -14.46
C LYS A 92 4.83 18.02 -15.90
N LYS A 93 4.98 16.72 -16.13
CA LYS A 93 4.74 16.11 -17.45
C LYS A 93 3.28 16.22 -17.87
N LYS A 94 2.34 16.03 -16.94
CA LYS A 94 0.89 16.12 -17.22
C LYS A 94 0.46 17.55 -17.57
N SER A 95 1.04 18.57 -16.95
CA SER A 95 0.72 19.98 -17.25
C SER A 95 1.42 20.51 -18.51
N GLY A 96 2.61 20.01 -18.84
CA GLY A 96 3.36 20.40 -20.04
C GLY A 96 2.91 19.73 -21.35
N GLY A 97 1.92 18.84 -21.30
CA GLY A 97 1.39 18.10 -22.45
C GLY A 97 0.07 18.62 -23.02
N LYS A 98 -0.31 19.88 -22.74
CA LYS A 98 -1.37 20.56 -23.50
C LYS A 98 -0.75 21.25 -24.71
N ALA A 99 -0.58 20.49 -25.78
CA ALA A 99 -0.47 20.97 -27.15
C ALA A 99 -1.53 20.22 -27.97
#